data_AF-A0A951ISQ7-F1
#
_entry.id   AF-A0A951ISQ7-F1
#
_cell.length_a   1.000
_cell.length_b   1.000
_cell.length_c   1.000
_cell.angle_alpha   90.00
_cell.angle_beta   90.00
_cell.angle_gamma   90.00
#
_symmetry.space_group_name_H-M   'P 1'
#
loop_
_entity.id
_entity.type
_entity.pdbx_description
1 polymer ?
#
loop_
_entity_poly.entity_id
_entity_poly.type
_entity_poly.pdbx_seq_one_letter_code
_entity_poly.pdbx_strand_id
1 'polypeptide(L)'
;MKNSLGNPARGEAFYPRDSELRKIYRVLDKGTSIYLSAPRRVGKTSILKHIEEFPQEGYYFVYVITESVDSEKEFFKVIFEAIIRSEAIGNLSKLYDSIKNGIEGILGRVKTVYHVELREKGETDYFQILVDLFEKIKKEYGHVVILIDEFPQTIQNILNKEGEKAAEHFIQKNRELRHNAYVLDKIHFIYTGSLSLFPMVEKVTELTAVNDLRTVEVAPLTYNEAQDFLTKLLEFDNVQLEESILQYTLDRMGWLIPFHLQLIAQEITDVFETKEEDPLTSKEIDQAYDQIVHLRNKPQFEPYFARLATLFKGNEYAFVFEVLEFIASNDMITMDKVHDFGVKHTVEETRRAMDILEGDGYLFKSNENNYRYTSPILQMWCRKHICK
;
A
#
# COMPACT_ATOMS: atom_id res chain seq x y z
N MET A 1 23.82 3.73 -2.85
CA MET A 1 22.59 3.06 -2.38
C MET A 1 22.16 2.06 -3.42
N LYS A 2 21.87 0.82 -3.04
CA LYS A 2 21.58 -0.23 -4.02
C LYS A 2 20.16 -0.09 -4.56
N ASN A 3 20.03 -0.11 -5.89
CA ASN A 3 18.73 -0.17 -6.56
C ASN A 3 18.03 -1.53 -6.27
N SER A 4 16.74 -1.50 -5.92
CA SER A 4 15.95 -2.68 -5.57
C SER A 4 14.61 -2.73 -6.31
N LEU A 5 14.54 -2.25 -7.56
CA LEU A 5 13.34 -2.27 -8.38
C LEU A 5 12.63 -3.64 -8.34
N GLY A 6 11.31 -3.59 -8.15
CA GLY A 6 10.45 -4.77 -8.09
C GLY A 6 10.35 -5.44 -6.71
N ASN A 7 11.28 -5.18 -5.79
CA ASN A 7 11.26 -5.76 -4.44
C ASN A 7 11.08 -4.67 -3.36
N PRO A 8 10.48 -4.99 -2.20
CA PRO A 8 10.54 -4.11 -1.04
C PRO A 8 11.99 -3.83 -0.67
N ALA A 9 12.30 -2.54 -0.52
CA ALA A 9 13.64 -2.07 -0.20
C ALA A 9 13.97 -2.39 1.28
N ARG A 10 15.12 -3.04 1.52
CA ARG A 10 15.60 -3.46 2.85
C ARG A 10 17.08 -3.15 2.99
N GLY A 11 17.56 -3.01 4.24
CA GLY A 11 18.98 -2.77 4.53
C GLY A 11 19.54 -1.58 3.72
N GLU A 12 20.63 -1.81 2.99
CA GLU A 12 21.32 -0.79 2.17
C GLU A 12 20.49 -0.23 0.99
N ALA A 13 19.36 -0.87 0.65
CA ALA A 13 18.43 -0.37 -0.36
C ALA A 13 17.31 0.48 0.23
N PHE A 14 17.09 0.47 1.55
CA PHE A 14 16.01 1.21 2.20
C PHE A 14 16.39 2.68 2.45
N TYR A 15 15.63 3.60 1.87
CA TYR A 15 15.81 5.03 2.13
C TYR A 15 15.08 5.43 3.42
N PRO A 16 15.75 6.08 4.39
CA PRO A 16 15.13 6.46 5.66
C PRO A 16 13.84 7.28 5.47
N ARG A 17 12.82 6.99 6.29
CA ARG A 17 11.49 7.62 6.23
C ARG A 17 11.12 8.27 7.57
N ASP A 18 12.05 9.02 8.16
CA ASP A 18 11.97 9.49 9.56
C ASP A 18 10.71 10.29 9.89
N SER A 19 10.19 11.08 8.94
CA SER A 19 8.90 11.77 9.09
C SER A 19 7.75 10.77 9.30
N GLU A 20 7.64 9.76 8.44
CA GLU A 20 6.56 8.79 8.48
C GLU A 20 6.70 7.86 9.67
N LEU A 21 7.92 7.38 9.96
CA LEU A 21 8.21 6.56 11.13
C LEU A 21 7.81 7.27 12.42
N ARG A 22 8.17 8.55 12.58
CA ARG A 22 7.74 9.34 13.75
C ARG A 22 6.21 9.49 13.84
N LYS A 23 5.52 9.67 12.71
CA LYS A 23 4.04 9.75 12.70
C LYS A 23 3.42 8.42 13.12
N ILE A 24 3.94 7.29 12.62
CA ILE A 24 3.48 5.94 12.97
C ILE A 24 3.61 5.72 14.48
N TYR A 25 4.81 5.85 15.04
CA TYR A 25 5.03 5.63 16.48
C TYR A 25 4.21 6.58 17.35
N ARG A 26 4.11 7.87 16.99
CA ARG A 26 3.29 8.83 17.71
C ARG A 26 1.81 8.44 17.79
N VAL A 27 1.28 7.73 16.79
CA VAL A 27 -0.11 7.24 16.81
C VAL A 27 -0.21 5.95 17.62
N LEU A 28 0.74 5.03 17.47
CA LEU A 28 0.81 3.80 18.26
C LEU A 28 0.97 4.08 19.77
N ASP A 29 1.77 5.06 20.15
CA ASP A 29 1.98 5.48 21.55
C ASP A 29 0.69 5.98 22.22
N LYS A 30 -0.28 6.42 21.41
CA LYS A 30 -1.63 6.81 21.88
C LYS A 30 -2.59 5.62 21.97
N GLY A 31 -2.12 4.41 21.72
CA GLY A 31 -2.90 3.17 21.74
C GLY A 31 -3.90 3.06 20.59
N THR A 32 -3.63 3.68 19.44
CA THR A 32 -4.58 3.69 18.31
C THR A 32 -4.06 2.92 17.10
N SER A 33 -4.94 2.14 16.47
CA SER A 33 -4.64 1.45 15.22
C SER A 33 -4.59 2.42 14.04
N ILE A 34 -3.82 2.08 13.01
CA ILE A 34 -3.45 2.96 11.90
C ILE A 34 -4.05 2.44 10.60
N TYR A 35 -4.55 3.36 9.77
CA TYR A 35 -4.62 3.16 8.34
C TYR A 35 -3.44 3.90 7.69
N LEU A 36 -2.47 3.15 7.18
CA LEU A 36 -1.30 3.70 6.51
C LEU A 36 -1.67 3.92 5.03
N SER A 37 -2.16 5.13 4.75
CA SER A 37 -2.60 5.52 3.42
C SER A 37 -1.39 5.88 2.56
N ALA A 38 -1.26 5.26 1.39
CA ALA A 38 -0.39 5.81 0.35
C ALA A 38 -0.77 5.28 -1.03
N PRO A 39 -0.48 6.07 -2.07
CA PRO A 39 -0.51 5.59 -3.44
C PRO A 39 0.38 4.36 -3.68
N ARG A 40 0.19 3.71 -4.84
CA ARG A 40 1.00 2.57 -5.27
C ARG A 40 2.47 3.01 -5.46
N ARG A 41 3.41 2.11 -5.14
CA ARG A 41 4.87 2.28 -5.33
C ARG A 41 5.58 3.37 -4.51
N VAL A 42 4.91 3.99 -3.53
CA VAL A 42 5.54 4.99 -2.64
C VAL A 42 6.53 4.37 -1.63
N GLY A 43 6.46 3.06 -1.39
CA GLY A 43 7.38 2.33 -0.49
C GLY A 43 6.77 1.85 0.82
N LYS A 44 5.44 1.70 0.88
CA LYS A 44 4.70 1.24 2.08
C LYS A 44 5.24 -0.08 2.64
N THR A 45 5.32 -1.13 1.81
CA THR A 45 5.84 -2.44 2.23
C THR A 45 7.29 -2.34 2.70
N SER A 46 8.12 -1.48 2.10
CA SER A 46 9.48 -1.23 2.58
C SER A 46 9.50 -0.60 3.99
N ILE A 47 8.61 0.36 4.27
CA ILE A 47 8.44 0.94 5.61
C ILE A 47 7.98 -0.13 6.61
N LEU A 48 6.99 -0.94 6.24
CA LEU A 48 6.49 -2.02 7.11
C LEU A 48 7.58 -3.04 7.44
N LYS A 49 8.37 -3.44 6.44
CA LYS A 49 9.50 -4.35 6.65
C LYS A 49 10.59 -3.72 7.52
N HIS A 50 10.88 -2.44 7.30
CA HIS A 50 11.83 -1.72 8.12
C HIS A 50 11.44 -1.66 9.60
N ILE A 51 10.18 -1.34 9.94
CA ILE A 51 9.73 -1.33 11.34
C ILE A 51 9.63 -2.73 11.94
N GLU A 52 9.38 -3.75 11.11
CA GLU A 52 9.41 -5.15 11.54
C GLU A 52 10.82 -5.60 11.93
N GLU A 53 11.83 -5.20 11.16
CA GLU A 53 13.23 -5.58 11.39
C GLU A 53 13.93 -4.74 12.44
N PHE A 54 13.58 -3.45 12.53
CA PHE A 54 14.20 -2.46 13.41
C PHE A 54 13.14 -1.76 14.27
N PRO A 55 12.41 -2.50 15.14
CA PRO A 55 11.39 -1.92 16.00
C PRO A 55 12.00 -0.97 17.04
N GLN A 56 11.23 0.06 17.42
CA GLN A 56 11.53 0.81 18.66
C GLN A 56 11.33 -0.08 19.89
N GLU A 57 12.04 0.23 20.97
CA GLU A 57 11.95 -0.52 22.23
C GLU A 57 10.50 -0.64 22.71
N GLY A 58 10.10 -1.85 23.11
CA GLY A 58 8.75 -2.15 23.58
C GLY A 58 7.72 -2.47 22.49
N TYR A 59 8.08 -2.38 21.20
CA TYR A 59 7.22 -2.76 20.08
C TYR A 59 7.61 -4.11 19.46
N TYR A 60 6.60 -4.91 19.12
CA TYR A 60 6.75 -6.19 18.41
C TYR A 60 5.82 -6.21 17.22
N PHE A 61 6.39 -6.23 16.02
CA PHE A 61 5.61 -6.22 14.79
C PHE A 61 5.47 -7.63 14.22
N VAL A 62 4.30 -7.91 13.65
CA VAL A 62 4.02 -9.15 12.91
C VAL A 62 3.49 -8.76 11.54
N TYR A 63 4.28 -8.99 10.49
CA TYR A 63 3.84 -8.73 9.12
C TYR A 63 2.95 -9.85 8.56
N VAL A 64 1.84 -9.45 7.94
CA VAL A 64 0.89 -10.34 7.28
C VAL A 64 0.53 -9.74 5.91
N ILE A 65 0.70 -10.52 4.85
CA ILE A 65 0.24 -10.17 3.50
C ILE A 65 -1.10 -10.86 3.24
N THR A 66 -2.13 -10.11 2.85
CA THR A 66 -3.48 -10.64 2.64
C THR A 66 -4.01 -10.45 1.22
N GLU A 67 -3.14 -10.14 0.26
CA GLU A 67 -3.51 -9.85 -1.15
C GLU A 67 -4.30 -10.99 -1.81
N SER A 68 -3.98 -12.25 -1.51
CA SER A 68 -4.66 -13.43 -2.08
C SER A 68 -5.87 -13.90 -1.28
N VAL A 69 -6.12 -13.33 -0.10
CA VAL A 69 -7.20 -13.76 0.79
C VAL A 69 -8.53 -13.32 0.21
N ASP A 70 -9.49 -14.23 0.18
CA ASP A 70 -10.80 -14.01 -0.44
C ASP A 70 -11.99 -14.42 0.45
N SER A 71 -11.75 -14.75 1.72
CA SER A 71 -12.77 -15.07 2.72
C SER A 71 -12.38 -14.57 4.12
N GLU A 72 -13.37 -14.28 4.97
CA GLU A 72 -13.15 -13.85 6.36
C GLU A 72 -12.38 -14.88 7.18
N LYS A 73 -12.72 -16.16 7.03
CA LYS A 73 -12.09 -17.26 7.77
C LYS A 73 -10.61 -17.37 7.44
N GLU A 74 -10.26 -17.29 6.16
CA GLU A 74 -8.87 -17.33 5.74
C GLU A 74 -8.09 -16.12 6.26
N PHE A 75 -8.70 -14.94 6.29
CA PHE A 75 -8.08 -13.74 6.85
C PHE A 75 -7.63 -13.91 8.30
N PHE A 76 -8.52 -14.38 9.19
CA PHE A 76 -8.14 -14.59 10.59
C PHE A 76 -7.15 -15.76 10.75
N LYS A 77 -7.25 -16.78 9.90
CA LYS A 77 -6.30 -17.89 9.86
C LYS A 77 -4.88 -17.42 9.54
N VAL A 78 -4.68 -16.61 8.50
CA VAL A 78 -3.33 -16.17 8.11
C VAL A 78 -2.69 -15.26 9.16
N ILE A 79 -3.48 -14.45 9.86
CA ILE A 79 -3.00 -13.65 11.01
C ILE A 79 -2.54 -14.57 12.14
N PHE A 80 -3.36 -15.56 12.50
CA PHE A 80 -3.02 -16.54 13.52
C PHE A 80 -1.72 -17.29 13.18
N GLU A 81 -1.61 -17.79 11.94
CA GLU A 81 -0.40 -18.49 11.49
C GLU A 81 0.85 -17.58 11.50
N ALA A 82 0.72 -16.31 11.12
CA ALA A 82 1.81 -15.34 11.16
C ALA A 82 2.27 -15.05 12.60
N ILE A 83 1.34 -14.91 13.54
CA ILE A 83 1.65 -14.72 14.96
C ILE A 83 2.45 -15.91 15.51
N ILE A 84 2.02 -17.14 15.20
CA ILE A 84 2.69 -18.36 15.69
C ILE A 84 4.12 -18.48 15.14
N ARG A 85 4.33 -18.07 13.89
CA ARG A 85 5.63 -18.18 13.21
C ARG A 85 6.55 -16.99 13.50
N SER A 86 6.05 -15.93 14.12
CA SER A 86 6.83 -14.70 14.31
C SER A 86 7.97 -14.90 15.32
N GLU A 87 9.21 -14.68 14.86
CA GLU A 87 10.39 -14.65 15.72
C GLU A 87 10.37 -13.47 16.68
N ALA A 88 9.75 -12.33 16.31
CA ALA A 88 9.59 -11.18 17.20
C ALA A 88 8.83 -11.56 18.48
N ILE A 89 7.88 -12.49 18.34
CA ILE A 89 7.13 -13.07 19.45
C ILE A 89 7.96 -14.13 20.20
N GLY A 90 8.74 -14.93 19.49
CA GLY A 90 9.63 -15.96 20.06
C GLY A 90 10.78 -15.41 20.90
N ASN A 91 11.35 -14.26 20.50
CA ASN A 91 12.52 -13.65 21.14
C ASN A 91 12.22 -13.02 22.50
N LEU A 92 10.95 -12.88 22.87
CA LEU A 92 10.54 -12.33 24.16
C LEU A 92 10.01 -13.43 25.08
N SER A 93 10.87 -14.00 25.93
CA SER A 93 10.58 -15.21 26.72
C SER A 93 9.22 -15.19 27.45
N LYS A 94 8.84 -14.07 28.06
CA LYS A 94 7.55 -13.94 28.78
C LYS A 94 6.32 -13.93 27.86
N LEU A 95 6.44 -13.30 26.69
CA LEU A 95 5.37 -13.23 25.70
C LEU A 95 5.29 -14.55 24.92
N TYR A 96 6.44 -15.14 24.58
CA TYR A 96 6.54 -16.50 24.03
C TYR A 96 5.94 -17.54 24.95
N ASP A 97 6.24 -17.55 26.26
CA ASP A 97 5.66 -18.53 27.18
C ASP A 97 4.14 -18.38 27.29
N SER A 98 3.65 -17.14 27.32
CA SER A 98 2.21 -16.84 27.36
C SER A 98 1.50 -17.27 26.07
N ILE A 99 2.11 -17.00 24.92
CA ILE A 99 1.61 -17.38 23.59
C ILE A 99 1.71 -18.89 23.38
N LYS A 100 2.82 -19.52 23.75
CA LYS A 100 3.05 -20.97 23.62
C LYS A 100 2.11 -21.77 24.51
N ASN A 101 2.00 -21.45 25.80
CA ASN A 101 0.97 -22.05 26.67
C ASN A 101 -0.44 -21.78 26.11
N GLY A 102 -0.59 -20.60 25.49
CA GLY A 102 -1.78 -20.20 24.78
C GLY A 102 -2.16 -21.16 23.67
N ILE A 103 -1.23 -21.34 22.74
CA ILE A 103 -1.28 -22.18 21.56
C ILE A 103 -1.35 -23.65 21.94
N GLU A 104 -0.63 -24.15 22.93
CA GLU A 104 -0.71 -25.56 23.36
C GLU A 104 -2.09 -25.89 23.93
N GLY A 105 -2.66 -24.97 24.74
CA GLY A 105 -4.04 -25.09 25.20
C GLY A 105 -5.06 -25.03 24.06
N ILE A 106 -4.86 -24.13 23.09
CA ILE A 106 -5.72 -23.98 21.92
C ILE A 106 -5.56 -25.16 20.97
N LEU A 107 -4.36 -25.59 20.60
CA LEU A 107 -4.06 -26.75 19.76
C LEU A 107 -4.50 -28.06 20.43
N GLY A 108 -4.45 -28.15 21.76
CA GLY A 108 -5.07 -29.25 22.51
C GLY A 108 -6.58 -29.28 22.30
N ARG A 109 -7.25 -28.14 22.47
CA ARG A 109 -8.69 -27.99 22.17
C ARG A 109 -8.99 -28.22 20.70
N VAL A 110 -8.25 -27.62 19.77
CA VAL A 110 -8.40 -27.75 18.32
C VAL A 110 -8.13 -29.18 17.89
N LYS A 111 -7.16 -29.93 18.43
CA LYS A 111 -7.01 -31.37 18.13
C LYS A 111 -8.19 -32.19 18.61
N THR A 112 -8.76 -31.83 19.77
CA THR A 112 -9.92 -32.51 20.36
C THR A 112 -11.19 -32.18 19.57
N VAL A 113 -11.36 -30.92 19.19
CA VAL A 113 -12.42 -30.37 18.33
C VAL A 113 -12.27 -30.90 16.90
N TYR A 114 -11.08 -30.98 16.31
CA TYR A 114 -10.83 -31.60 15.00
C TYR A 114 -11.27 -33.08 15.00
N HIS A 115 -11.01 -33.81 16.08
CA HIS A 115 -11.44 -35.20 16.21
C HIS A 115 -12.97 -35.36 16.37
N VAL A 116 -13.64 -34.35 16.92
CA VAL A 116 -15.10 -34.30 17.10
C VAL A 116 -15.80 -33.72 15.85
N GLU A 117 -15.22 -32.72 15.18
CA GLU A 117 -15.70 -32.09 13.94
C GLU A 117 -15.48 -32.95 12.70
N LEU A 118 -14.50 -33.86 12.72
CA LEU A 118 -14.44 -34.95 11.74
C LEU A 118 -15.68 -35.88 11.82
N ARG A 119 -16.47 -35.81 12.91
CA ARG A 119 -17.73 -36.53 13.08
C ARG A 119 -18.98 -35.64 12.93
N GLU A 120 -18.87 -34.32 13.09
CA GLU A 120 -19.95 -33.35 12.87
C GLU A 120 -19.42 -32.11 12.14
N LYS A 121 -20.06 -31.68 11.04
CA LYS A 121 -19.67 -30.56 10.13
C LYS A 121 -19.51 -29.17 10.82
N GLY A 122 -18.61 -29.02 11.79
CA GLY A 122 -18.21 -27.73 12.39
C GLY A 122 -16.97 -27.18 11.68
N GLU A 123 -16.95 -25.88 11.44
CA GLU A 123 -15.78 -25.19 10.91
C GLU A 123 -15.02 -24.47 12.03
N THR A 124 -13.68 -24.55 12.01
CA THR A 124 -12.81 -23.87 12.98
C THR A 124 -12.96 -22.34 12.95
N ASP A 125 -13.29 -21.75 14.11
CA ASP A 125 -13.41 -20.30 14.32
C ASP A 125 -12.06 -19.66 14.67
N TYR A 126 -11.35 -19.18 13.64
CA TYR A 126 -10.06 -18.49 13.81
C TYR A 126 -10.19 -17.12 14.49
N PHE A 127 -11.35 -16.47 14.43
CA PHE A 127 -11.57 -15.21 15.12
C PHE A 127 -11.52 -15.43 16.64
N GLN A 128 -12.28 -16.41 17.14
CA GLN A 128 -12.27 -16.72 18.57
C GLN A 128 -10.90 -17.20 19.04
N ILE A 129 -10.18 -17.97 18.21
CA ILE A 129 -8.81 -18.39 18.50
C ILE A 129 -7.87 -17.18 18.67
N LEU A 130 -7.99 -16.16 17.81
CA LEU A 130 -7.20 -14.93 17.95
C LEU A 130 -7.56 -14.16 19.21
N VAL A 131 -8.84 -14.05 19.55
CA VAL A 131 -9.30 -13.40 20.80
C VAL A 131 -8.71 -14.11 22.03
N ASP A 132 -8.82 -15.44 22.09
CA ASP A 132 -8.26 -16.27 23.19
C ASP A 132 -6.73 -16.13 23.28
N LEU A 133 -6.06 -15.93 22.15
CA LEU A 133 -4.62 -15.70 22.09
C LEU A 133 -4.25 -14.32 22.62
N PHE A 134 -4.95 -13.27 22.16
CA PHE A 134 -4.70 -11.90 22.58
C PHE A 134 -5.03 -11.66 24.07
N GLU A 135 -6.00 -12.38 24.62
CA GLU A 135 -6.29 -12.35 26.07
C GLU A 135 -5.05 -12.69 26.91
N LYS A 136 -4.23 -13.64 26.45
CA LYS A 136 -3.02 -14.11 27.14
C LYS A 136 -1.85 -13.13 27.03
N ILE A 137 -1.91 -12.20 26.08
CA ILE A 137 -0.91 -11.13 25.95
C ILE A 137 -1.26 -10.04 26.96
N LYS A 138 -0.27 -9.65 27.77
CA LYS A 138 -0.40 -8.57 28.75
C LYS A 138 0.29 -7.32 28.23
N LYS A 139 -0.29 -6.16 28.52
CA LYS A 139 0.27 -4.84 28.14
C LYS A 139 1.69 -4.63 28.66
N GLU A 140 2.00 -5.19 29.83
CA GLU A 140 3.34 -5.13 30.45
C GLU A 140 4.44 -5.81 29.63
N TYR A 141 4.07 -6.68 28.68
CA TYR A 141 5.04 -7.32 27.79
C TYR A 141 5.44 -6.42 26.61
N GLY A 142 4.74 -5.30 26.42
CA GLY A 142 4.92 -4.34 25.32
C GLY A 142 3.73 -4.33 24.37
N HIS A 143 3.91 -3.64 23.24
CA HIS A 143 2.89 -3.42 22.22
C HIS A 143 3.09 -4.39 21.06
N VAL A 144 2.13 -5.31 20.88
CA VAL A 144 2.11 -6.16 19.68
C VAL A 144 1.33 -5.44 18.60
N VAL A 145 1.94 -5.29 17.42
CA VAL A 145 1.34 -4.56 16.30
C VAL A 145 1.31 -5.46 15.07
N ILE A 146 0.12 -5.70 14.54
CA ILE A 146 -0.08 -6.56 13.38
C ILE A 146 -0.13 -5.69 12.13
N LEU A 147 0.83 -5.88 11.22
CA LEU A 147 0.94 -5.15 9.97
C LEU A 147 0.17 -5.93 8.89
N ILE A 148 -1.03 -5.46 8.54
CA ILE A 148 -1.87 -6.08 7.52
C ILE A 148 -1.65 -5.35 6.19
N ASP A 149 -0.91 -5.99 5.28
CA ASP A 149 -0.65 -5.48 3.93
C ASP A 149 -1.69 -5.98 2.91
N GLU A 150 -2.10 -5.08 2.01
CA GLU A 150 -3.16 -5.23 1.02
C GLU A 150 -4.56 -5.55 1.59
N PHE A 151 -4.92 -4.96 2.75
CA PHE A 151 -6.24 -5.12 3.37
C PHE A 151 -7.42 -4.68 2.49
N PRO A 152 -7.38 -3.51 1.81
CA PRO A 152 -8.42 -3.13 0.84
C PRO A 152 -8.60 -4.14 -0.30
N GLN A 153 -7.53 -4.81 -0.73
CA GLN A 153 -7.61 -5.86 -1.75
C GLN A 153 -8.35 -7.09 -1.21
N THR A 154 -8.13 -7.47 0.05
CA THR A 154 -8.91 -8.52 0.71
C THR A 154 -10.41 -8.20 0.73
N ILE A 155 -10.79 -6.96 1.05
CA ILE A 155 -12.21 -6.52 0.98
C ILE A 155 -12.75 -6.71 -0.43
N GLN A 156 -12.00 -6.26 -1.45
CA GLN A 156 -12.40 -6.37 -2.85
C GLN A 156 -12.54 -7.83 -3.30
N ASN A 157 -11.66 -8.72 -2.84
CA ASN A 157 -11.72 -10.16 -3.16
C ASN A 157 -12.97 -10.81 -2.57
N ILE A 158 -13.24 -10.57 -1.27
CA ILE A 158 -14.45 -11.07 -0.59
C ILE A 158 -15.70 -10.53 -1.27
N LEU A 159 -15.74 -9.23 -1.58
CA LEU A 159 -16.85 -8.59 -2.29
C LEU A 159 -17.13 -9.27 -3.64
N ASN A 160 -16.08 -9.57 -4.40
CA ASN A 160 -16.21 -10.19 -5.72
C ASN A 160 -16.62 -11.66 -5.65
N LYS A 161 -16.19 -12.39 -4.61
CA LYS A 161 -16.41 -13.84 -4.48
C LYS A 161 -17.71 -14.17 -3.74
N GLU A 162 -17.95 -13.52 -2.61
CA GLU A 162 -19.01 -13.86 -1.64
C GLU A 162 -20.10 -12.79 -1.57
N GLY A 163 -19.87 -11.60 -2.15
CA GLY A 163 -20.85 -10.53 -2.26
C GLY A 163 -20.79 -9.49 -1.14
N GLU A 164 -21.64 -8.47 -1.26
CA GLU A 164 -21.64 -7.26 -0.42
C GLU A 164 -21.83 -7.57 1.06
N LYS A 165 -22.80 -8.43 1.42
CA LYS A 165 -23.07 -8.79 2.81
C LYS A 165 -21.88 -9.48 3.49
N ALA A 166 -21.14 -10.32 2.75
CA ALA A 166 -19.97 -11.00 3.30
C ALA A 166 -18.82 -10.01 3.53
N ALA A 167 -18.59 -9.09 2.58
CA ALA A 167 -17.61 -8.04 2.73
C ALA A 167 -17.97 -7.06 3.88
N GLU A 168 -19.25 -6.72 4.05
CA GLU A 168 -19.73 -5.91 5.16
C GLU A 168 -19.44 -6.60 6.50
N HIS A 169 -19.84 -7.87 6.64
CA HIS A 169 -19.60 -8.66 7.85
C HIS A 169 -18.11 -8.76 8.17
N PHE A 170 -17.27 -8.96 7.15
CA PHE A 170 -15.81 -8.99 7.30
C PHE A 170 -15.23 -7.70 7.89
N ILE A 171 -15.65 -6.53 7.38
CA ILE A 171 -15.21 -5.23 7.87
C ILE A 171 -15.68 -5.03 9.33
N GLN A 172 -16.94 -5.36 9.61
CA GLN A 172 -17.53 -5.28 10.95
C GLN A 172 -16.81 -6.19 11.95
N LYS A 173 -16.43 -7.42 11.54
CA LYS A 173 -15.66 -8.35 12.38
C LYS A 173 -14.26 -7.86 12.68
N ASN A 174 -13.59 -7.23 11.72
CA ASN A 174 -12.32 -6.55 11.98
C ASN A 174 -12.46 -5.44 13.02
N ARG A 175 -13.53 -4.65 12.94
CA ARG A 175 -13.84 -3.65 13.97
C ARG A 175 -14.12 -4.28 15.33
N GLU A 176 -14.91 -5.36 15.36
CA GLU A 176 -15.18 -6.12 16.58
C GLU A 176 -13.89 -6.59 17.24
N LEU A 177 -12.94 -7.10 16.47
CA LEU A 177 -11.63 -7.52 16.97
C LEU A 177 -10.89 -6.35 17.63
N ARG A 178 -10.80 -5.20 16.96
CA ARG A 178 -10.10 -4.01 17.49
C ARG A 178 -10.72 -3.46 18.77
N HIS A 179 -12.05 -3.53 18.88
CA HIS A 179 -12.79 -3.06 20.06
C HIS A 179 -12.94 -4.11 21.17
N ASN A 180 -12.49 -5.33 20.94
CA ASN A 180 -12.56 -6.38 21.95
C ASN A 180 -11.73 -5.98 23.19
N ALA A 181 -12.28 -6.20 24.38
CA ALA A 181 -11.66 -5.79 25.65
C ALA A 181 -10.27 -6.42 25.88
N TYR A 182 -10.01 -7.57 25.27
CA TYR A 182 -8.71 -8.24 25.35
C TYR A 182 -7.66 -7.68 24.37
N VAL A 183 -8.10 -6.89 23.39
CA VAL A 183 -7.30 -6.39 22.26
C VAL A 183 -7.01 -4.89 22.40
N LEU A 184 -8.03 -4.07 22.63
CA LEU A 184 -8.04 -2.61 22.47
C LEU A 184 -6.82 -1.87 23.04
N ASP A 185 -6.33 -2.26 24.22
CA ASP A 185 -5.24 -1.56 24.93
C ASP A 185 -3.86 -2.22 24.79
N LYS A 186 -3.75 -3.33 24.06
CA LYS A 186 -2.57 -4.21 24.04
C LYS A 186 -2.08 -4.54 22.64
N ILE A 187 -3.02 -4.68 21.70
CA ILE A 187 -2.76 -5.08 20.33
C ILE A 187 -3.25 -3.97 19.41
N HIS A 188 -2.39 -3.53 18.49
CA HIS A 188 -2.75 -2.54 17.49
C HIS A 188 -2.56 -3.10 16.09
N PHE A 189 -3.22 -2.49 15.13
CA PHE A 189 -3.16 -2.89 13.74
C PHE A 189 -2.65 -1.73 12.89
N ILE A 190 -1.85 -2.05 11.88
CA ILE A 190 -1.55 -1.13 10.79
C ILE A 190 -2.13 -1.77 9.53
N TYR A 191 -3.22 -1.20 9.01
CA TYR A 191 -3.79 -1.60 7.73
C TYR A 191 -3.20 -0.75 6.62
N THR A 192 -2.83 -1.37 5.51
CA THR A 192 -2.35 -0.67 4.31
C THR A 192 -2.83 -1.40 3.06
N GLY A 193 -2.73 -0.73 1.92
CA GLY A 193 -2.90 -1.35 0.62
C GLY A 193 -2.61 -0.37 -0.51
N SER A 194 -2.57 -0.91 -1.72
CA SER A 194 -2.43 -0.09 -2.93
C SER A 194 -3.74 0.57 -3.37
N LEU A 195 -4.87 0.12 -2.84
CA LEU A 195 -6.19 0.71 -3.03
C LEU A 195 -6.57 1.59 -1.84
N SER A 196 -7.34 2.64 -2.10
CA SER A 196 -7.91 3.50 -1.08
C SER A 196 -8.96 2.78 -0.24
N LEU A 197 -8.73 2.71 1.08
CA LEU A 197 -9.63 1.99 2.00
C LEU A 197 -11.03 2.60 2.07
N PHE A 198 -11.16 3.93 2.18
CA PHE A 198 -12.47 4.55 2.46
C PHE A 198 -13.48 4.35 1.33
N PRO A 199 -13.16 4.60 0.04
CA PRO A 199 -14.10 4.29 -1.04
C PRO A 199 -14.45 2.81 -1.14
N MET A 200 -13.54 1.92 -0.72
CA MET A 200 -13.80 0.48 -0.67
C MET A 200 -14.75 0.09 0.47
N VAL A 201 -14.68 0.78 1.60
CA VAL A 201 -15.63 0.61 2.71
C VAL A 201 -17.00 1.17 2.32
N GLU A 202 -17.06 2.39 1.78
CA GLU A 202 -18.31 3.06 1.37
C GLU A 202 -19.09 2.29 0.29
N LYS A 203 -18.40 1.48 -0.52
CA LYS A 203 -19.04 0.54 -1.47
C LYS A 203 -19.88 -0.55 -0.80
N VAL A 204 -19.68 -0.80 0.49
CA VAL A 204 -20.15 -2.02 1.16
C VAL A 204 -20.83 -1.72 2.50
N THR A 205 -20.39 -0.68 3.23
CA THR A 205 -20.95 -0.30 4.53
C THR A 205 -20.53 1.13 4.93
N GLU A 206 -20.96 1.58 6.10
CA GLU A 206 -20.67 2.93 6.61
C GLU A 206 -19.22 3.07 7.10
N LEU A 207 -18.62 4.26 6.93
CA LEU A 207 -17.26 4.56 7.42
C LEU A 207 -17.11 4.44 8.95
N THR A 208 -18.23 4.37 9.70
CA THR A 208 -18.22 4.05 11.14
C THR A 208 -17.59 2.68 11.45
N ALA A 209 -17.49 1.80 10.45
CA ALA A 209 -16.81 0.51 10.57
C ALA A 209 -15.26 0.63 10.66
N VAL A 210 -14.69 1.78 10.30
CA VAL A 210 -13.23 2.01 10.29
C VAL A 210 -12.82 3.36 10.90
N ASN A 211 -13.77 4.14 11.45
CA ASN A 211 -13.51 5.47 11.98
C ASN A 211 -12.66 5.50 13.26
N ASP A 212 -12.42 4.33 13.87
CA ASP A 212 -11.51 4.13 14.99
C ASP A 212 -10.03 4.13 14.55
N LEU A 213 -9.76 3.97 13.25
CA LEU A 213 -8.42 4.05 12.68
C LEU A 213 -7.95 5.50 12.55
N ARG A 214 -6.66 5.71 12.77
CA ARG A 214 -5.99 6.98 12.47
C ARG A 214 -5.22 6.88 11.17
N THR A 215 -5.54 7.77 10.24
CA THR A 215 -4.81 7.84 8.97
C THR A 215 -3.42 8.41 9.16
N VAL A 216 -2.41 7.67 8.72
CA VAL A 216 -1.05 8.17 8.52
C VAL A 216 -0.75 8.09 7.04
N GLU A 217 -0.50 9.23 6.41
CA GLU A 217 -0.18 9.29 4.99
C GLU A 217 1.33 9.11 4.76
N VAL A 218 1.70 8.24 3.82
CA VAL A 218 3.07 8.13 3.31
C VAL A 218 3.17 9.00 2.07
N ALA A 219 3.81 10.15 2.23
CA ALA A 219 4.01 11.10 1.14
C ALA A 219 5.11 10.64 0.16
N PRO A 220 5.20 11.23 -1.03
CA PRO A 220 6.43 11.22 -1.82
C PRO A 220 7.63 11.75 -1.02
N LEU A 221 8.84 11.48 -1.49
CA LEU A 221 10.03 12.11 -0.93
C LEU A 221 9.94 13.63 -1.13
N THR A 222 10.41 14.37 -0.14
CA THR A 222 10.64 15.81 -0.31
C THR A 222 11.72 16.04 -1.37
N TYR A 223 11.80 17.26 -1.89
CA TYR A 223 12.80 17.60 -2.91
C TYR A 223 14.23 17.22 -2.47
N ASN A 224 14.62 17.61 -1.25
CA ASN A 224 15.94 17.34 -0.70
C ASN A 224 16.19 15.84 -0.49
N GLU A 225 15.18 15.09 -0.02
CA GLU A 225 15.28 13.64 0.13
C GLU A 225 15.41 12.93 -1.23
N ALA A 226 14.66 13.40 -2.24
CA ALA A 226 14.72 12.84 -3.59
C ALA A 226 16.06 13.12 -4.26
N GLN A 227 16.62 14.32 -4.06
CA GLN A 227 17.95 14.69 -4.53
C GLN A 227 19.02 13.78 -3.92
N ASP A 228 19.04 13.66 -2.58
CA ASP A 228 19.96 12.77 -1.87
C ASP A 228 19.76 11.30 -2.29
N PHE A 229 18.52 10.84 -2.44
CA PHE A 229 18.22 9.47 -2.85
C PHE A 229 18.72 9.17 -4.27
N LEU A 230 18.43 10.05 -5.24
CA LEU A 230 18.83 9.87 -6.63
C LEU A 230 20.36 9.95 -6.80
N THR A 231 21.02 10.90 -6.12
CA THR A 231 22.48 10.96 -6.09
C THR A 231 23.08 9.65 -5.58
N LYS A 232 22.61 9.14 -4.44
CA LYS A 232 23.10 7.88 -3.88
C LYS A 232 22.85 6.67 -4.78
N LEU A 233 21.77 6.65 -5.55
CA LEU A 233 21.50 5.58 -6.51
C LEU A 233 22.52 5.62 -7.65
N LEU A 234 22.72 6.80 -8.25
CA LEU A 234 23.65 6.99 -9.37
C LEU A 234 25.11 6.76 -8.98
N GLU A 235 25.52 7.24 -7.80
CA GLU A 235 26.88 7.02 -7.27
C GLU A 235 27.21 5.53 -7.07
N PHE A 236 26.21 4.70 -6.76
CA PHE A 236 26.41 3.25 -6.64
C PHE A 236 26.87 2.62 -7.96
N ASP A 237 26.38 3.15 -9.08
CA ASP A 237 26.73 2.74 -10.44
C ASP A 237 27.84 3.63 -11.05
N ASN A 238 28.52 4.44 -10.22
CA ASN A 238 29.59 5.38 -10.61
C ASN A 238 29.15 6.48 -11.61
N VAL A 239 27.86 6.82 -11.60
CA VAL A 239 27.31 7.92 -12.40
C VAL A 239 27.22 9.18 -11.55
N GLN A 240 27.65 10.32 -12.09
CA GLN A 240 27.54 11.63 -11.45
C GLN A 240 26.79 12.60 -12.36
N LEU A 241 25.90 13.39 -11.76
CA LEU A 241 25.19 14.47 -12.44
C LEU A 241 25.61 15.82 -11.87
N GLU A 242 25.74 16.80 -12.74
CA GLU A 242 25.79 18.19 -12.30
C GLU A 242 24.48 18.57 -11.60
N GLU A 243 24.55 19.48 -10.62
CA GLU A 243 23.40 19.90 -9.82
C GLU A 243 22.24 20.43 -10.67
N SER A 244 22.54 21.16 -11.75
CA SER A 244 21.55 21.67 -12.70
C SER A 244 20.80 20.56 -13.44
N ILE A 245 21.50 19.47 -13.79
CA ILE A 245 20.94 18.33 -14.49
C ILE A 245 20.12 17.46 -13.53
N LEU A 246 20.62 17.27 -12.30
CA LEU A 246 19.87 16.60 -11.24
C LEU A 246 18.55 17.33 -10.93
N GLN A 247 18.61 18.66 -10.81
CA GLN A 247 17.44 19.51 -10.61
C GLN A 247 16.44 19.34 -11.77
N TYR A 248 16.95 19.40 -13.00
CA TYR A 248 16.15 19.19 -14.20
C TYR A 248 15.44 17.81 -14.21
N THR A 249 16.15 16.75 -13.80
CA THR A 249 15.55 15.41 -13.66
C THR A 249 14.40 15.42 -12.65
N LEU A 250 14.61 15.92 -11.43
CA LEU A 250 13.57 15.90 -10.41
C LEU A 250 12.35 16.76 -10.77
N ASP A 251 12.58 17.94 -11.36
CA ASP A 251 11.50 18.85 -11.79
C ASP A 251 10.65 18.21 -12.89
N ARG A 252 11.30 17.52 -13.84
CA ARG A 252 10.59 16.79 -14.90
C ARG A 252 9.84 15.57 -14.36
N MET A 253 10.34 14.93 -13.29
CA MET A 253 9.63 13.83 -12.64
C MET A 253 8.32 14.29 -12.01
N GLY A 254 8.30 15.47 -11.38
CA GLY A 254 7.14 16.06 -10.71
C GLY A 254 6.64 15.34 -9.45
N TRP A 255 6.61 14.00 -9.47
CA TRP A 255 6.17 13.15 -8.37
C TRP A 255 7.28 12.22 -7.91
N LEU A 256 7.92 12.64 -6.83
CA LEU A 256 9.20 12.12 -6.33
C LEU A 256 9.00 10.87 -5.46
N ILE A 257 8.44 9.80 -6.04
CA ILE A 257 8.28 8.53 -5.34
C ILE A 257 9.52 7.63 -5.53
N PRO A 258 9.91 6.83 -4.51
CA PRO A 258 11.12 6.02 -4.58
C PRO A 258 11.21 5.07 -5.79
N PHE A 259 10.06 4.55 -6.25
CA PHE A 259 10.04 3.66 -7.41
C PHE A 259 10.41 4.37 -8.71
N HIS A 260 9.85 5.55 -8.98
CA HIS A 260 10.18 6.31 -10.19
C HIS A 260 11.61 6.83 -10.16
N LEU A 261 12.12 7.21 -8.98
CA LEU A 261 13.52 7.62 -8.79
C LEU A 261 14.49 6.48 -9.08
N GLN A 262 14.19 5.26 -8.63
CA GLN A 262 15.00 4.09 -8.99
C GLN A 262 14.90 3.73 -10.47
N LEU A 263 13.73 3.90 -11.08
CA LEU A 263 13.53 3.63 -12.50
C LEU A 263 14.32 4.64 -13.35
N ILE A 264 14.19 5.95 -13.10
CA ILE A 264 14.98 6.93 -13.85
C ILE A 264 16.48 6.76 -13.60
N ALA A 265 16.91 6.39 -12.39
CA ALA A 265 18.33 6.15 -12.10
C ALA A 265 18.88 5.05 -13.01
N GLN A 266 18.16 3.93 -13.13
CA GLN A 266 18.54 2.83 -14.03
C GLN A 266 18.62 3.30 -15.49
N GLU A 267 17.61 4.04 -15.96
CA GLU A 267 17.58 4.51 -17.35
C GLU A 267 18.66 5.58 -17.64
N ILE A 268 19.02 6.41 -16.65
CA ILE A 268 20.15 7.34 -16.74
C ILE A 268 21.47 6.56 -16.83
N THR A 269 21.66 5.53 -16.00
CA THR A 269 22.85 4.67 -16.03
C THR A 269 22.98 3.99 -17.39
N ASP A 270 21.90 3.41 -17.94
CA ASP A 270 21.90 2.78 -19.27
C ASP A 270 22.31 3.78 -20.38
N VAL A 271 21.82 5.02 -20.31
CA VAL A 271 22.21 6.10 -21.25
C VAL A 271 23.67 6.50 -21.06
N PHE A 272 24.15 6.58 -19.81
CA PHE A 272 25.53 6.89 -19.49
C PHE A 272 26.51 5.84 -20.00
N GLU A 273 26.19 4.55 -19.87
CA GLU A 273 27.07 3.46 -20.31
C GLU A 273 27.19 3.33 -21.83
N THR A 274 26.24 3.88 -22.57
CA THR A 274 26.16 3.74 -24.04
C THR A 274 26.63 4.97 -24.80
N LYS A 275 26.96 6.06 -24.10
CA LYS A 275 27.44 7.30 -24.75
C LYS A 275 28.95 7.31 -24.92
N GLU A 276 29.43 8.04 -25.92
CA GLU A 276 30.85 8.21 -26.19
C GLU A 276 31.45 9.47 -25.54
N GLU A 277 30.63 10.47 -25.17
CA GLU A 277 31.07 11.79 -24.68
C GLU A 277 30.54 12.14 -23.27
N ASP A 278 31.41 12.75 -22.45
CA ASP A 278 31.09 13.34 -21.15
C ASP A 278 31.00 14.88 -21.22
N PRO A 279 30.13 15.55 -20.41
CA PRO A 279 29.23 15.06 -19.35
C PRO A 279 27.78 14.77 -19.80
N LEU A 280 26.92 14.24 -18.91
CA LEU A 280 25.48 14.09 -19.16
C LEU A 280 24.77 15.45 -19.23
N THR A 281 23.94 15.67 -20.24
CA THR A 281 23.16 16.91 -20.41
C THR A 281 21.66 16.63 -20.29
N SER A 282 20.82 17.67 -20.39
CA SER A 282 19.37 17.52 -20.41
C SER A 282 18.87 16.64 -21.54
N LYS A 283 19.60 16.56 -22.66
CA LYS A 283 19.26 15.69 -23.79
C LYS A 283 19.33 14.20 -23.41
N GLU A 284 20.36 13.80 -22.67
CA GLU A 284 20.52 12.41 -22.21
C GLU A 284 19.49 12.07 -21.12
N ILE A 285 19.17 13.03 -20.25
CA ILE A 285 18.05 12.88 -19.31
C ILE A 285 16.74 12.70 -20.08
N ASP A 286 16.54 13.45 -21.17
CA ASP A 286 15.33 13.32 -21.97
C ASP A 286 15.18 11.96 -22.62
N GLN A 287 16.30 11.43 -23.12
CA GLN A 287 16.38 10.06 -23.62
C GLN A 287 16.05 9.05 -22.52
N ALA A 288 16.55 9.22 -21.29
CA ALA A 288 16.23 8.32 -20.17
C ALA A 288 14.72 8.33 -19.85
N TYR A 289 14.06 9.49 -19.89
CA TYR A 289 12.58 9.56 -19.74
C TYR A 289 11.82 8.84 -20.84
N ASP A 290 12.27 8.96 -22.09
CA ASP A 290 11.66 8.23 -23.21
C ASP A 290 11.84 6.71 -23.08
N GLN A 291 12.97 6.29 -22.49
CA GLN A 291 13.26 4.90 -22.19
C GLN A 291 12.43 4.34 -21.03
N ILE A 292 12.12 5.14 -19.99
CA ILE A 292 11.19 4.74 -18.92
C ILE A 292 9.89 4.18 -19.52
N VAL A 293 9.32 4.89 -20.50
CA VAL A 293 8.05 4.51 -21.13
C VAL A 293 8.24 3.60 -22.35
N HIS A 294 9.36 2.89 -22.46
CA HIS A 294 9.55 1.85 -23.46
C HIS A 294 8.77 0.58 -23.09
N LEU A 295 8.36 -0.21 -24.09
CA LEU A 295 7.56 -1.43 -23.89
C LEU A 295 8.22 -2.47 -22.97
N ARG A 296 9.54 -2.41 -22.77
CA ARG A 296 10.26 -3.27 -21.81
C ARG A 296 9.77 -3.07 -20.36
N ASN A 297 9.29 -1.87 -20.03
CA ASN A 297 8.78 -1.52 -18.72
C ASN A 297 7.27 -1.75 -18.58
N LYS A 298 6.64 -2.43 -19.55
CA LYS A 298 5.22 -2.84 -19.52
C LYS A 298 4.78 -3.48 -18.19
N PRO A 299 5.54 -4.41 -17.57
CA PRO A 299 5.16 -5.01 -16.28
C PRO A 299 5.08 -4.00 -15.12
N GLN A 300 5.70 -2.82 -15.25
CA GLN A 300 5.69 -1.80 -14.21
C GLN A 300 4.45 -0.90 -14.27
N PHE A 301 3.94 -0.64 -15.48
CA PHE A 301 2.89 0.33 -15.73
C PHE A 301 1.53 -0.30 -16.04
N GLU A 302 1.45 -1.41 -16.77
CA GLU A 302 0.17 -2.06 -17.06
C GLU A 302 -0.65 -2.44 -15.82
N PRO A 303 -0.06 -2.89 -14.70
CA PRO A 303 -0.82 -3.17 -13.48
C PRO A 303 -1.59 -1.95 -12.96
N TYR A 304 -1.15 -0.72 -13.22
CA TYR A 304 -1.95 0.47 -12.89
C TYR A 304 -3.26 0.48 -13.68
N PHE A 305 -3.23 0.28 -14.99
CA PHE A 305 -4.43 0.38 -15.82
C PHE A 305 -5.31 -0.88 -15.72
N ALA A 306 -4.71 -2.07 -15.63
CA ALA A 306 -5.45 -3.33 -15.46
C ALA A 306 -6.31 -3.32 -14.19
N ARG A 307 -5.82 -2.70 -13.11
CA ARG A 307 -6.54 -2.55 -11.85
C ARG A 307 -7.77 -1.65 -11.95
N LEU A 308 -7.79 -0.67 -12.86
CA LEU A 308 -9.00 0.15 -13.06
C LEU A 308 -10.18 -0.72 -13.51
N ALA A 309 -9.91 -1.74 -14.33
CA ALA A 309 -10.94 -2.70 -14.77
C ALA A 309 -11.40 -3.65 -13.66
N THR A 310 -10.65 -3.79 -12.56
CA THR A 310 -11.10 -4.53 -11.37
C THR A 310 -11.93 -3.67 -10.44
N LEU A 311 -11.65 -2.36 -10.37
CA LEU A 311 -12.32 -1.41 -9.48
C LEU A 311 -13.63 -0.85 -10.03
N PHE A 312 -13.70 -0.67 -11.35
CA PHE A 312 -14.83 -0.08 -12.06
C PHE A 312 -15.36 -1.07 -13.10
N LYS A 313 -16.68 -1.05 -13.34
CA LYS A 313 -17.36 -1.92 -14.30
C LYS A 313 -18.28 -1.11 -15.21
N GLY A 314 -18.48 -1.58 -16.45
CA GLY A 314 -19.41 -0.98 -17.41
C GLY A 314 -19.18 0.51 -17.60
N ASN A 315 -20.23 1.29 -17.40
CA ASN A 315 -20.26 2.74 -17.58
C ASN A 315 -19.23 3.49 -16.71
N GLU A 316 -19.03 3.06 -15.45
CA GLU A 316 -18.03 3.70 -14.58
C GLU A 316 -16.61 3.53 -15.12
N TYR A 317 -16.31 2.35 -15.67
CA TYR A 317 -15.00 2.09 -16.28
C TYR A 317 -14.79 2.94 -17.52
N ALA A 318 -15.80 3.04 -18.39
CA ALA A 318 -15.74 3.89 -19.59
C ALA A 318 -15.55 5.37 -19.25
N PHE A 319 -16.25 5.86 -18.23
CA PHE A 319 -16.08 7.20 -17.68
C PHE A 319 -14.66 7.46 -17.16
N VAL A 320 -14.16 6.60 -16.27
CA VAL A 320 -12.81 6.72 -15.70
C VAL A 320 -11.75 6.71 -16.79
N PHE A 321 -11.88 5.81 -17.76
CA PHE A 321 -10.94 5.71 -18.86
C PHE A 321 -10.94 6.97 -19.74
N GLU A 322 -12.11 7.50 -20.09
CA GLU A 322 -12.20 8.74 -20.88
C GLU A 322 -11.64 9.96 -20.14
N VAL A 323 -11.82 10.04 -18.81
CA VAL A 323 -11.17 11.09 -17.98
C VAL A 323 -9.65 10.98 -18.08
N LEU A 324 -9.10 9.79 -17.86
CA LEU A 324 -7.65 9.55 -17.89
C LEU A 324 -7.06 9.80 -19.28
N GLU A 325 -7.77 9.44 -20.35
CA GLU A 325 -7.37 9.69 -21.73
C GLU A 325 -7.40 11.17 -22.08
N PHE A 326 -8.44 11.88 -21.65
CA PHE A 326 -8.56 13.31 -21.86
C PHE A 326 -7.40 14.07 -21.20
N ILE A 327 -7.08 13.78 -19.94
CA ILE A 327 -5.97 14.43 -19.23
C ILE A 327 -4.64 14.04 -19.87
N ALA A 328 -4.47 12.81 -20.33
CA ALA A 328 -3.23 12.40 -20.99
C ALA A 328 -2.96 13.22 -22.25
N SER A 329 -4.00 13.65 -22.98
CA SER A 329 -3.89 14.46 -24.18
C SER A 329 -3.89 15.98 -23.95
N ASN A 330 -4.52 16.45 -22.86
CA ASN A 330 -4.76 17.89 -22.60
C ASN A 330 -4.06 18.42 -21.34
N ASP A 331 -3.27 17.59 -20.66
CA ASP A 331 -2.56 17.83 -19.40
C ASP A 331 -3.42 18.09 -18.16
N MET A 332 -4.67 18.52 -18.34
CA MET A 332 -5.62 18.74 -17.25
C MET A 332 -7.07 18.51 -17.67
N ILE A 333 -7.95 18.30 -16.70
CA ILE A 333 -9.41 18.30 -16.89
C ILE A 333 -10.08 19.18 -15.84
N THR A 334 -11.08 19.94 -16.26
CA THR A 334 -11.92 20.77 -15.38
C THR A 334 -13.07 19.94 -14.79
N MET A 335 -13.57 20.31 -13.61
CA MET A 335 -14.76 19.70 -12.98
C MET A 335 -15.99 19.67 -13.91
N ASP A 336 -16.23 20.74 -14.69
CA ASP A 336 -17.36 20.79 -15.64
C ASP A 336 -17.25 19.69 -16.69
N LYS A 337 -16.03 19.48 -17.22
CA LYS A 337 -15.76 18.42 -18.19
C LYS A 337 -15.88 17.02 -17.58
N VAL A 338 -15.48 16.85 -16.32
CA VAL A 338 -15.72 15.60 -15.58
C VAL A 338 -17.23 15.35 -15.45
N HIS A 339 -18.02 16.38 -15.14
CA HIS A 339 -19.47 16.27 -15.08
C HIS A 339 -20.08 15.90 -16.45
N ASP A 340 -19.65 16.53 -17.54
CA ASP A 340 -20.09 16.20 -18.89
C ASP A 340 -19.84 14.72 -19.24
N PHE A 341 -18.66 14.19 -18.88
CA PHE A 341 -18.35 12.77 -19.07
C PHE A 341 -19.21 11.87 -18.18
N GLY A 342 -19.51 12.30 -16.95
CA GLY A 342 -20.42 11.59 -16.06
C GLY A 342 -21.82 11.45 -16.66
N VAL A 343 -22.37 12.54 -17.19
CA VAL A 343 -23.66 12.55 -17.89
C VAL A 343 -23.61 11.67 -19.14
N LYS A 344 -22.55 11.78 -19.94
CA LYS A 344 -22.36 10.99 -21.18
C LYS A 344 -22.40 9.48 -20.91
N HIS A 345 -21.73 9.02 -19.86
CA HIS A 345 -21.66 7.61 -19.50
C HIS A 345 -22.76 7.16 -18.54
N THR A 346 -23.67 8.05 -18.12
CA THR A 346 -24.70 7.72 -17.14
C THR A 346 -24.10 7.21 -15.82
N VAL A 347 -23.11 7.92 -15.30
CA VAL A 347 -22.47 7.63 -14.00
C VAL A 347 -23.05 8.57 -12.95
N GLU A 348 -23.80 8.01 -12.00
CA GLU A 348 -24.44 8.77 -10.94
C GLU A 348 -23.43 9.28 -9.90
N GLU A 349 -22.44 8.45 -9.55
CA GLU A 349 -21.47 8.75 -8.49
C GLU A 349 -20.07 9.12 -9.03
N THR A 350 -20.01 10.13 -9.91
CA THR A 350 -18.73 10.60 -10.47
C THR A 350 -17.71 10.99 -9.40
N ARG A 351 -18.17 11.58 -8.28
CA ARG A 351 -17.30 11.99 -7.16
C ARG A 351 -16.52 10.80 -6.60
N ARG A 352 -17.19 9.69 -6.30
CA ARG A 352 -16.55 8.48 -5.75
C ARG A 352 -15.47 7.93 -6.68
N ALA A 353 -15.74 7.91 -7.99
CA ALA A 353 -14.74 7.49 -8.97
C ALA A 353 -13.52 8.42 -9.00
N MET A 354 -13.73 9.73 -8.92
CA MET A 354 -12.64 10.70 -8.84
C MET A 354 -11.85 10.59 -7.52
N ASP A 355 -12.52 10.36 -6.39
CA ASP A 355 -11.88 10.16 -5.08
C ASP A 355 -10.97 8.91 -5.08
N ILE A 356 -11.39 7.84 -5.77
CA ILE A 356 -10.54 6.65 -5.99
C ILE A 356 -9.33 6.99 -6.85
N LEU A 357 -9.51 7.71 -7.96
CA LEU A 357 -8.40 8.11 -8.83
C LEU A 357 -7.38 9.01 -8.12
N GLU A 358 -7.86 9.88 -7.24
CA GLU A 358 -7.02 10.73 -6.39
C GLU A 358 -6.30 9.92 -5.31
N GLY A 359 -7.04 9.15 -4.51
CA GLY A 359 -6.48 8.36 -3.41
C GLY A 359 -5.50 7.28 -3.85
N ASP A 360 -5.73 6.65 -5.01
CA ASP A 360 -4.82 5.64 -5.56
C ASP A 360 -3.59 6.24 -6.28
N GLY A 361 -3.55 7.57 -6.41
CA GLY A 361 -2.46 8.36 -6.98
C GLY A 361 -2.38 8.37 -8.51
N TYR A 362 -3.51 8.19 -9.21
CA TYR A 362 -3.56 8.45 -10.64
C TYR A 362 -3.59 9.95 -10.91
N LEU A 363 -4.47 10.65 -10.18
CA LEU A 363 -4.73 12.07 -10.34
C LEU A 363 -4.47 12.83 -9.05
N PHE A 364 -4.23 14.13 -9.18
CA PHE A 364 -4.25 15.04 -8.05
C PHE A 364 -5.02 16.31 -8.43
N LYS A 365 -5.62 16.93 -7.43
CA LYS A 365 -6.31 18.19 -7.60
C LYS A 365 -5.29 19.34 -7.61
N SER A 366 -5.07 19.93 -8.78
CA SER A 366 -4.06 20.99 -8.98
C SER A 366 -4.51 22.37 -8.48
N ASN A 367 -5.82 22.62 -8.49
CA ASN A 367 -6.50 23.78 -7.91
C ASN A 367 -7.98 23.40 -7.66
N GLU A 368 -8.81 24.33 -7.17
CA GLU A 368 -10.21 24.01 -6.79
C GLU A 368 -11.05 23.35 -7.90
N ASN A 369 -10.71 23.53 -9.18
CA ASN A 369 -11.54 23.09 -10.31
C ASN A 369 -10.85 22.15 -11.30
N ASN A 370 -9.55 21.83 -11.15
CA ASN A 370 -8.80 21.07 -12.16
C ASN A 370 -8.02 19.88 -11.60
N TYR A 371 -8.10 18.74 -12.29
CA TYR A 371 -7.26 17.56 -12.06
C TYR A 371 -6.16 17.41 -13.10
N ARG A 372 -5.04 16.82 -12.67
CA ARG A 372 -3.90 16.42 -13.50
C ARG A 372 -3.42 15.04 -13.09
N TYR A 373 -2.64 14.37 -13.94
CA TYR A 373 -1.94 13.16 -13.51
C TYR A 373 -0.98 13.48 -12.38
N THR A 374 -1.01 12.67 -11.33
CA THR A 374 -0.03 12.77 -10.23
C THR A 374 1.37 12.50 -10.76
N SER A 375 1.51 11.49 -11.63
CA SER A 375 2.79 11.12 -12.23
C SER A 375 2.85 11.54 -13.70
N PRO A 376 3.72 12.49 -14.08
CA PRO A 376 4.10 12.75 -15.47
C PRO A 376 4.53 11.49 -16.22
N ILE A 377 5.23 10.57 -15.56
CA ILE A 377 5.65 9.29 -16.15
C ILE A 377 4.43 8.42 -16.49
N LEU A 378 3.44 8.34 -15.60
CA LEU A 378 2.21 7.57 -15.86
C LEU A 378 1.39 8.21 -16.98
N GLN A 379 1.36 9.54 -17.04
CA GLN A 379 0.73 10.28 -18.12
C GLN A 379 1.40 9.98 -19.48
N MET A 380 2.73 10.01 -19.53
CA MET A 380 3.52 9.64 -20.72
C MET A 380 3.22 8.20 -21.14
N TRP A 381 3.14 7.27 -20.18
CA TRP A 381 2.76 5.89 -20.47
C TRP A 381 1.35 5.78 -21.05
N CYS A 382 0.34 6.49 -20.48
CA CYS A 382 -1.00 6.45 -21.07
C CYS A 382 -0.98 6.96 -22.50
N ARG A 383 -0.42 8.16 -22.69
CA ARG A 383 -0.37 8.84 -23.99
C ARG A 383 0.27 7.96 -25.06
N LYS A 384 1.29 7.17 -24.69
CA LYS A 384 2.06 6.34 -25.63
C LYS A 384 1.43 4.97 -25.92
N HIS A 385 0.79 4.33 -24.93
CA HIS A 385 0.42 2.91 -25.01
C HIS A 385 -1.03 2.57 -24.70
N ILE A 386 -1.75 3.43 -23.98
CA ILE A 386 -3.09 3.13 -23.45
C ILE A 386 -4.15 3.93 -24.20
N CYS A 387 -3.94 5.24 -24.23
CA CYS A 387 -4.72 6.24 -24.94
C CYS A 387 -4.58 6.02 -26.46
N LYS A 388 -5.66 6.07 -27.25
CA LYS A 388 -5.65 5.75 -28.70
C LYS A 388 -6.00 6.93 -29.60
#